data_AF-A0A1C5TTD2-F1
#
_entry.id   AF-A0A1C5TTD2-F1
#
_cell.length_a   1.000
_cell.length_b   1.000
_cell.length_c   1.000
_cell.angle_alpha   90.00
_cell.angle_beta   90.00
_cell.angle_gamma   90.00
#
_symmetry.space_group_name_H-M   'P 1'
#
loop_
_entity.id
_entity.type
_entity.pdbx_description
1 polymer ?
#
loop_
_entity_poly.entity_id
_entity_poly.type
_entity_poly.pdbx_seq_one_letter_code
_entity_poly.pdbx_strand_id
1 'polypeptide(L)'
;MIVIRADWLNKYTAMFILTFLKNEQFKYSYGRAYLMDRVKETIVKLPYKKSDDGSPLLDETHKYSDEGYIPDWDYMEKYIKSLPYGDRI
;
A
#
# COMPACT_ATOMS: atom_id res chain seq x y z
N MET A 1 -3.81 -2.28 -19.94
CA MET A 1 -4.52 -2.09 -18.66
C MET A 1 -3.93 -3.07 -17.66
N ILE A 2 -3.43 -2.60 -16.51
CA ILE A 2 -2.91 -3.46 -15.44
C ILE A 2 -4.02 -3.62 -14.39
N VAL A 3 -4.26 -4.85 -13.96
CA VAL A 3 -5.26 -5.18 -12.93
C VAL A 3 -4.53 -5.77 -11.74
N ILE A 4 -4.72 -5.18 -10.56
CA ILE A 4 -4.14 -5.64 -9.31
C ILE A 4 -5.20 -6.43 -8.54
N ARG A 5 -4.83 -7.59 -8.00
CA ARG A 5 -5.67 -8.42 -7.13
C ARG A 5 -4.89 -8.74 -5.88
N ALA A 6 -5.50 -8.52 -4.71
CA ALA A 6 -4.93 -8.89 -3.43
C ALA A 6 -6.04 -9.06 -2.40
N ASP A 7 -5.85 -9.97 -1.43
CA ASP A 7 -6.86 -10.28 -0.42
C ASP A 7 -7.09 -9.11 0.56
N TRP A 8 -6.07 -8.27 0.75
CA TRP A 8 -6.14 -7.07 1.59
C TRP A 8 -6.80 -5.87 0.89
N LEU A 9 -7.11 -5.99 -0.41
CA LEU A 9 -7.59 -4.88 -1.22
C LEU A 9 -9.10 -4.67 -1.01
N ASN A 10 -9.45 -3.54 -0.41
CA ASN A 10 -10.80 -3.01 -0.33
C ASN A 10 -10.82 -1.54 -0.78
N LYS A 11 -11.98 -0.89 -0.79
CA LYS A 11 -12.14 0.49 -1.27
C LYS A 11 -11.20 1.48 -0.55
N TYR A 12 -11.05 1.34 0.76
CA TYR A 12 -10.27 2.25 1.60
C TYR A 12 -8.78 1.96 1.50
N THR A 13 -8.35 0.69 1.59
CA THR A 13 -6.93 0.32 1.42
C THR A 13 -6.45 0.62 0.00
N ALA A 14 -7.31 0.43 -1.01
CA ALA A 14 -7.04 0.82 -2.39
C ALA A 14 -6.82 2.34 -2.51
N MET A 15 -7.68 3.15 -1.90
CA MET A 15 -7.50 4.60 -1.88
C MET A 15 -6.18 5.02 -1.24
N PHE A 16 -5.82 4.42 -0.10
CA PHE A 16 -4.55 4.67 0.55
C PHE A 16 -3.38 4.42 -0.40
N ILE A 17 -3.32 3.25 -1.05
CA ILE A 17 -2.24 2.91 -2.00
C ILE A 17 -2.27 3.80 -3.25
N LEU A 18 -3.45 4.11 -3.77
CA LEU A 18 -3.62 4.98 -4.94
C LEU A 18 -3.01 6.35 -4.71
N THR A 19 -2.98 6.88 -3.47
CA THR A 19 -2.31 8.16 -3.19
C THR A 19 -0.81 8.09 -3.53
N PHE A 20 -0.12 7.01 -3.13
CA PHE A 20 1.29 6.81 -3.46
C PHE A 20 1.50 6.64 -4.96
N LEU A 21 0.69 5.79 -5.61
CA LEU A 21 0.81 5.54 -7.04
C LEU A 21 0.55 6.80 -7.88
N LYS A 22 -0.41 7.63 -7.46
CA LYS A 22 -0.65 8.94 -8.09
C LYS A 22 0.50 9.90 -7.85
N ASN A 23 1.10 9.92 -6.67
CA ASN A 23 2.30 10.72 -6.42
C ASN A 23 3.47 10.24 -7.28
N GLU A 24 3.56 8.96 -7.62
CA GLU A 24 4.60 8.38 -8.46
C GLU A 24 4.35 8.56 -9.97
N GLN A 25 3.16 9.05 -10.37
CA GLN A 25 2.75 9.15 -11.78
C GLN A 25 3.72 9.96 -12.65
N PHE A 26 4.43 10.95 -12.08
CA PHE A 26 5.39 11.77 -12.80
C PHE A 26 6.55 10.94 -13.39
N LYS A 27 6.89 9.79 -12.77
CA LYS A 27 7.92 8.88 -13.27
C LYS A 27 7.54 8.25 -14.60
N TYR A 28 6.26 8.22 -14.95
CA TYR A 28 5.73 7.56 -16.15
C TYR A 28 5.27 8.55 -17.24
N SER A 29 5.84 9.77 -17.25
CA SER A 29 5.61 10.77 -18.31
C SER A 29 6.64 10.67 -19.45
N TYR A 30 6.38 11.38 -20.56
CA TYR A 30 7.26 11.49 -21.74
C TYR A 30 7.74 10.15 -22.31
N GLY A 31 6.81 9.28 -22.72
CA GLY A 31 7.11 8.00 -23.39
C GLY A 31 7.48 6.84 -22.47
N ARG A 32 7.56 7.06 -21.15
CA ARG A 32 7.79 5.98 -20.17
C ARG A 32 6.47 5.31 -19.79
N ALA A 33 6.13 4.22 -20.49
CA ALA A 33 4.92 3.46 -20.21
C ALA A 33 4.96 2.73 -18.85
N TYR A 34 3.77 2.52 -18.29
CA TYR A 34 3.50 1.59 -17.18
C TYR A 34 3.65 0.15 -17.68
N LEU A 35 4.88 -0.37 -17.65
CA LEU A 35 5.19 -1.75 -17.99
C LEU A 35 5.06 -2.63 -16.74
N MET A 36 4.55 -3.85 -16.92
CA MET A 36 4.32 -4.80 -15.82
C MET A 36 5.59 -5.02 -14.98
N ASP A 37 6.75 -5.12 -15.64
CA ASP A 37 8.03 -5.37 -14.96
C ASP A 37 8.42 -4.20 -14.06
N ARG A 38 8.26 -2.96 -14.53
CA ARG A 38 8.50 -1.76 -13.73
C ARG A 38 7.56 -1.65 -12.53
N VAL A 39 6.32 -2.10 -12.67
CA VAL A 39 5.36 -2.12 -11.55
C VAL A 39 5.79 -3.14 -10.50
N LYS A 40 6.28 -4.32 -10.91
CA LYS A 40 6.79 -5.34 -9.98
C LYS A 40 8.03 -4.89 -9.22
N GLU A 41 8.86 -4.04 -9.83
CA GLU A 41 10.05 -3.46 -9.22
C GLU A 41 9.75 -2.25 -8.32
N THR A 42 8.52 -1.72 -8.36
CA THR A 42 8.16 -0.53 -7.59
C THR A 42 8.00 -0.89 -6.12
N ILE A 43 8.89 -0.36 -5.28
CA ILE A 43 8.84 -0.52 -3.83
C ILE A 43 8.08 0.65 -3.20
N VAL A 44 6.99 0.34 -2.50
CA VAL A 44 6.20 1.33 -1.74
C VAL A 44 6.39 1.07 -0.25
N LYS A 45 6.78 2.09 0.50
CA LYS A 45 6.89 2.02 1.96
C LYS A 45 5.50 2.21 2.58
N LEU A 46 5.09 1.24 3.40
CA LEU A 46 3.79 1.22 4.06
C LEU A 46 3.96 1.25 5.59
N PRO A 47 2.95 1.73 6.34
CA PRO A 47 2.92 1.53 7.78
C PRO A 47 2.86 0.03 8.11
N TYR A 48 3.55 -0.37 9.17
CA TYR A 48 3.61 -1.75 9.65
C TYR A 48 2.87 -1.93 10.97
N LYS A 49 2.44 -3.16 11.25
CA LYS A 49 1.76 -3.52 12.50
C LYS A 49 2.71 -3.55 13.67
N LYS A 50 2.27 -2.97 14.77
CA LYS A 50 2.96 -2.99 16.06
C LYS A 50 2.17 -3.86 17.04
N SER A 51 2.90 -4.55 17.92
CA SER A 51 2.36 -5.22 19.09
C SER A 51 2.00 -4.19 20.17
N ASP A 52 1.29 -4.62 21.21
CA ASP A 52 0.89 -3.77 22.33
C ASP A 52 2.10 -3.15 23.06
N ASP A 53 3.25 -3.83 23.03
CA ASP A 53 4.52 -3.35 23.61
C ASP A 53 5.25 -2.35 22.70
N GLY A 54 4.68 -2.00 21.54
CA GLY A 54 5.26 -1.09 20.54
C GLY A 54 6.33 -1.73 19.65
N SER A 55 6.67 -2.99 19.86
CA SER A 55 7.57 -3.78 19.00
C SER A 55 6.89 -4.14 17.66
N PRO A 56 7.66 -4.27 16.57
CA PRO A 56 7.10 -4.68 15.28
C PRO A 56 6.63 -6.14 15.32
N LEU A 57 5.44 -6.41 14.76
CA LEU A 57 5.00 -7.78 14.48
C LEU A 57 5.66 -8.25 13.18
N LEU A 58 6.51 -9.26 13.30
CA LEU A 58 7.25 -9.85 12.18
C LEU A 58 6.63 -11.18 11.77
N ASP A 59 6.50 -11.38 10.46
CA ASP A 59 6.07 -12.62 9.83
C ASP A 59 7.31 -13.38 9.34
N GLU A 60 7.50 -14.60 9.85
CA GLU A 60 8.60 -15.48 9.49
C GLU A 60 8.58 -15.86 7.99
N THR A 61 7.44 -15.75 7.32
CA THR A 61 7.35 -16.03 5.88
C THR A 61 7.90 -14.91 5.00
N HIS A 62 8.24 -13.74 5.59
CA HIS A 62 8.80 -12.58 4.89
C HIS A 62 7.97 -12.14 3.67
N LYS A 63 6.64 -12.32 3.73
CA LYS A 63 5.73 -12.15 2.59
C LYS A 63 5.76 -10.76 1.95
N TYR A 64 5.97 -9.71 2.75
CA TYR A 64 5.84 -8.31 2.31
C TYR A 64 7.13 -7.50 2.44
N SER A 65 8.13 -8.00 3.17
CA SER A 65 9.38 -7.31 3.44
C SER A 65 10.47 -8.31 3.78
N ASP A 66 11.69 -8.02 3.36
CA ASP A 66 12.89 -8.81 3.67
C ASP A 66 13.20 -8.88 5.18
N GLU A 67 12.66 -7.96 5.98
CA GLU A 67 12.77 -7.95 7.44
C GLU A 67 11.56 -8.59 8.15
N GLY A 68 10.55 -9.04 7.39
CA GLY A 68 9.37 -9.70 7.93
C GLY A 68 8.24 -8.76 8.36
N TYR A 69 8.35 -7.44 8.12
CA TYR A 69 7.27 -6.51 8.52
C TYR A 69 5.94 -6.82 7.84
N ILE A 70 4.88 -6.78 8.66
CA ILE A 70 3.50 -6.95 8.21
C ILE A 70 2.86 -5.57 8.02
N PRO A 71 2.34 -5.22 6.83
CA PRO A 71 1.63 -3.97 6.63
C PRO A 71 0.36 -3.86 7.49
N ASP A 72 0.10 -2.67 8.02
CA ASP A 72 -1.08 -2.40 8.84
C ASP A 72 -2.26 -1.94 8.00
N TRP A 73 -2.95 -2.90 7.40
CA TRP A 73 -4.14 -2.66 6.57
C TRP A 73 -5.31 -2.02 7.34
N ASP A 74 -5.47 -2.39 8.62
CA ASP A 74 -6.54 -1.85 9.46
C ASP A 74 -6.28 -0.38 9.81
N TYR A 75 -5.03 -0.03 10.13
CA TYR A 75 -4.63 1.37 10.27
C TYR A 75 -4.87 2.17 8.99
N MET A 76 -4.45 1.65 7.82
CA MET A 76 -4.64 2.34 6.54
C MET A 76 -6.12 2.59 6.23
N GLU A 77 -6.97 1.60 6.49
CA GLU A 77 -8.42 1.74 6.32
C GLU A 77 -9.02 2.78 7.28
N LYS A 78 -8.71 2.69 8.57
CA LYS A 78 -9.15 3.66 9.59
C LYS A 78 -8.67 5.07 9.27
N TYR A 79 -7.46 5.21 8.76
CA TYR A 79 -6.89 6.49 8.36
C TYR A 79 -7.69 7.12 7.21
N ILE A 80 -8.02 6.38 6.15
CA ILE A 80 -8.83 6.94 5.06
C ILE A 80 -10.23 7.31 5.54
N LYS A 81 -10.84 6.49 6.41
CA LYS A 81 -12.15 6.78 6.99
C LYS A 81 -12.17 8.01 7.91
N SER A 82 -11.05 8.34 8.55
CA SER A 82 -10.95 9.50 9.44
C SER A 82 -10.75 10.83 8.70
N LEU A 83 -10.39 10.79 7.41
CA LEU A 83 -10.26 11.99 6.59
C LEU A 83 -11.63 12.66 6.37
N PRO A 84 -11.68 13.99 6.13
CA PRO A 84 -12.90 14.67 5.75
C PRO A 84 -13.55 14.00 4.53
N TYR A 85 -14.85 13.76 4.61
CA TYR A 85 -15.63 13.02 3.59
C TYR A 85 -15.27 11.54 3.46
N GLY A 86 -14.47 10.99 4.37
CA GLY A 86 -14.09 9.57 4.39
C GLY A 86 -15.28 8.61 4.54
N ASP A 87 -16.33 9.09 5.20
CA ASP A 87 -17.63 8.45 5.39
C ASP A 87 -18.48 8.40 4.12
N ARG A 88 -18.21 9.29 3.15
CA ARG A 88 -18.98 9.43 1.90
C ARG A 88 -18.37 8.70 0.72
N ILE A 89 -17.25 8.02 0.94
CA ILE A 89 -16.51 7.31 -0.10
C ILE A 89 -17.33 6.15 -0.60
#